data_AF-A0A370TG06-F1
#
_entry.id   AF-A0A370TG06-F1
#
_cell.length_a   1.000
_cell.length_b   1.000
_cell.length_c   1.000
_cell.angle_alpha   90.00
_cell.angle_beta   90.00
_cell.angle_gamma   90.00
#
_symmetry.space_group_name_H-M   'P 1'
#
loop_
_entity.id
_entity.type
_entity.pdbx_description
1 polymer ?
#
loop_
_entity_poly.entity_id
_entity_poly.type
_entity_poly.pdbx_seq_one_letter_code
_entity_poly.pdbx_strand_id
1 'polypeptide(L)'
;MGIIKKVFKTAVLGGAGSAAGFAFWTRNCYAYQRRYLAKKYQNTTTTAHQLWTPTELKNSSYDVGTQITDHFEVVSKTPSSIVVRCGDSPLITGVRDSDGLFEMGVDVKREEGVAEFKLKSVLYKGSGKADSKPMPDHIEFLHRLYTKLWMETAMSNVVR
;
A
#
# COMPACT_ATOMS: atom_id res chain seq x y z
N MET A 1 -7.96 -1.72 15.13
CA MET A 1 -6.56 -1.99 14.75
C MET A 1 -6.26 -3.42 15.20
N GLY A 2 -6.19 -4.37 14.28
CA GLY A 2 -6.09 -5.81 14.60
C GLY A 2 -4.66 -6.31 14.39
N ILE A 3 -4.06 -6.92 15.41
CA ILE A 3 -2.78 -7.62 15.31
C ILE A 3 -3.08 -9.07 14.97
N ILE A 4 -2.67 -9.55 13.79
CA ILE A 4 -2.82 -10.96 13.37
C ILE A 4 -1.44 -11.61 13.46
N LYS A 5 -1.25 -12.57 14.36
CA LYS A 5 -0.01 -13.35 14.51
C LYS A 5 -0.10 -14.64 13.70
N LYS A 6 0.82 -14.87 12.75
CA LYS A 6 1.02 -16.16 12.07
C LYS A 6 2.51 -16.53 12.09
N VAL A 7 2.79 -17.82 12.28
CA VAL A 7 4.15 -18.39 12.32
C VAL A 7 4.67 -18.59 10.89
N PHE A 8 5.93 -18.22 10.64
CA PHE A 8 6.57 -18.29 9.32
C PHE A 8 7.73 -19.29 9.32
N LYS A 9 7.88 -20.08 8.25
CA LYS A 9 8.99 -21.04 8.06
C LYS A 9 9.95 -20.71 6.90
N THR A 10 9.85 -19.53 6.28
CA THR A 10 10.63 -19.23 5.06
C THR A 10 11.80 -18.29 5.35
N ALA A 11 13.00 -18.69 4.92
CA ALA A 11 14.24 -17.94 5.09
C ALA A 11 14.20 -16.61 4.30
N VAL A 12 13.90 -15.51 4.99
CA VAL A 12 13.96 -14.16 4.42
C VAL A 12 15.43 -13.73 4.38
N LEU A 13 16.04 -13.87 3.21
CA LEU A 13 17.43 -13.50 2.88
C LEU A 13 17.58 -12.06 2.34
N GLY A 14 16.60 -11.17 2.54
CA GLY A 14 16.71 -9.76 2.14
C GLY A 14 15.82 -8.87 2.99
N GLY A 15 16.31 -7.67 3.34
CA GLY A 15 15.65 -6.72 4.25
C GLY A 15 14.17 -6.51 3.96
N ALA A 16 13.37 -6.45 5.04
CA ALA A 16 11.91 -6.46 5.03
C ALA A 16 11.27 -5.31 4.22
N GLY A 17 11.95 -4.17 4.06
CA GLY A 17 11.45 -2.97 3.39
C GLY A 17 11.26 -3.13 1.88
N SER A 18 12.10 -3.92 1.21
CA SER A 18 11.94 -4.23 -0.23
C SER A 18 11.19 -5.54 -0.44
N ALA A 19 11.46 -6.53 0.40
CA ALA A 19 10.94 -7.88 0.24
C ALA A 19 9.49 -8.05 0.71
N ALA A 20 8.89 -7.11 1.44
CA ALA A 20 7.47 -7.22 1.81
C ALA A 20 6.54 -6.28 1.04
N GLY A 21 7.07 -5.24 0.38
CA GLY A 21 6.29 -4.32 -0.44
C GLY A 21 5.41 -5.06 -1.43
N PHE A 22 6.00 -6.00 -2.20
CA PHE A 22 5.26 -6.82 -3.15
C PHE A 22 4.10 -7.60 -2.54
N ALA A 23 4.21 -8.00 -1.26
CA ALA A 23 3.20 -8.82 -0.62
C ALA A 23 1.86 -8.08 -0.61
N PHE A 24 1.88 -6.77 -0.33
CA PHE A 24 0.69 -5.91 -0.38
C PHE A 24 0.10 -5.88 -1.80
N TRP A 25 0.90 -5.69 -2.84
CA TRP A 25 0.36 -5.29 -4.16
C TRP A 25 0.05 -6.44 -5.14
N THR A 26 0.60 -7.64 -4.92
CA THR A 26 0.65 -8.67 -5.97
C THR A 26 -0.51 -9.67 -5.97
N ARG A 27 -1.35 -9.74 -4.91
CA ARG A 27 -2.46 -10.71 -4.81
C ARG A 27 -3.82 -10.15 -5.26
N ASN A 28 -4.82 -11.04 -5.27
CA ASN A 28 -6.15 -10.87 -5.85
C ASN A 28 -6.91 -9.63 -5.36
N CYS A 29 -6.77 -9.19 -4.10
CA CYS A 29 -7.51 -8.02 -3.62
C CYS A 29 -7.09 -6.73 -4.31
N TYR A 30 -5.79 -6.50 -4.48
CA TYR A 30 -5.32 -5.36 -5.24
C TYR A 30 -5.50 -5.54 -6.76
N ALA A 31 -5.58 -6.78 -7.24
CA ALA A 31 -5.71 -7.04 -8.67
C ALA A 31 -6.98 -6.42 -9.30
N TYR A 32 -8.11 -6.40 -8.59
CA TYR A 32 -9.34 -5.76 -9.07
C TYR A 32 -9.19 -4.24 -9.15
N GLN A 33 -8.73 -3.59 -8.06
CA GLN A 33 -8.49 -2.14 -8.04
C GLN A 33 -7.46 -1.74 -9.11
N ARG A 34 -6.36 -2.49 -9.23
CA ARG A 34 -5.32 -2.27 -10.24
C ARG A 34 -5.86 -2.36 -11.66
N ARG A 35 -6.70 -3.35 -11.98
CA ARG A 35 -7.32 -3.48 -13.31
C ARG A 35 -8.26 -2.30 -13.61
N TYR A 36 -9.04 -1.87 -12.61
CA TYR A 36 -9.91 -0.70 -12.75
C TYR A 36 -9.09 0.57 -12.99
N LEU A 37 -8.06 0.83 -12.18
CA LEU A 37 -7.17 1.98 -12.31
C LEU A 37 -6.40 1.95 -13.64
N ALA A 38 -5.92 0.78 -14.05
CA ALA A 38 -5.23 0.60 -15.33
C ALA A 38 -6.12 1.00 -16.51
N LYS A 39 -7.37 0.51 -16.54
CA LYS A 39 -8.32 0.88 -17.59
C LYS A 39 -8.62 2.39 -17.63
N LYS A 40 -8.61 3.05 -16.46
CA LYS A 40 -9.01 4.46 -16.35
C LYS A 40 -7.86 5.43 -16.59
N TYR A 41 -6.65 5.09 -16.15
CA TYR A 41 -5.54 6.04 -16.04
C TYR A 41 -4.26 5.58 -16.74
N GLN A 42 -4.05 4.29 -16.98
CA GLN A 42 -2.81 3.81 -17.60
C GLN A 42 -2.74 4.28 -19.05
N ASN A 43 -1.71 5.09 -19.33
CA ASN A 43 -1.39 5.55 -20.67
C ASN A 43 0.13 5.68 -20.84
N THR A 44 0.56 5.81 -22.10
CA THR A 44 1.98 5.85 -22.48
C THR A 44 2.62 7.23 -22.36
N THR A 45 1.84 8.29 -22.10
CA THR A 45 2.34 9.67 -22.11
C THR A 45 2.60 10.22 -20.70
N THR A 46 1.65 10.03 -19.78
CA THR A 46 1.65 10.67 -18.45
C THR A 46 1.90 9.70 -17.31
N THR A 47 1.64 8.39 -17.50
CA THR A 47 1.73 7.40 -16.42
C THR A 47 2.62 6.20 -16.76
N ALA A 48 3.42 6.28 -17.82
CA ALA A 48 4.24 5.16 -18.31
C ALA A 48 5.33 4.72 -17.32
N HIS A 49 5.81 5.65 -16.49
CA HIS A 49 6.83 5.41 -15.46
C HIS A 49 6.28 4.73 -14.20
N GLN A 50 4.96 4.63 -14.05
CA GLN A 50 4.33 4.08 -12.85
C GLN A 50 4.28 2.55 -12.89
N LEU A 51 4.13 1.91 -11.73
CA LEU A 51 3.99 0.46 -11.61
C LEU A 51 2.54 0.04 -11.86
N TRP A 52 2.32 -0.86 -12.82
CA TRP A 52 1.00 -1.31 -13.28
C TRP A 52 0.81 -2.83 -13.23
N THR A 53 1.88 -3.60 -13.38
CA THR A 53 1.80 -5.07 -13.45
C THR A 53 2.24 -5.74 -12.15
N PRO A 54 1.75 -6.96 -11.83
CA PRO A 54 2.26 -7.72 -10.68
C PRO A 54 3.78 -7.92 -10.71
N THR A 55 4.34 -8.08 -11.91
CA THR A 55 5.79 -8.28 -12.11
C THR A 55 6.56 -7.02 -11.76
N GLU A 56 6.13 -5.86 -12.23
CA GLU A 56 6.71 -4.55 -11.85
C GLU A 56 6.63 -4.30 -10.35
N LEU A 57 5.46 -4.56 -9.75
CA LEU A 57 5.26 -4.44 -8.30
C LEU A 57 6.19 -5.39 -7.54
N LYS A 58 6.37 -6.62 -8.01
CA LYS A 58 7.25 -7.59 -7.35
C LYS A 58 8.73 -7.20 -7.40
N ASN A 59 9.16 -6.62 -8.51
CA ASN A 59 10.57 -6.32 -8.76
C ASN A 59 10.99 -4.91 -8.34
N SER A 60 10.04 -4.06 -7.96
CA SER A 60 10.33 -2.69 -7.54
C SER A 60 11.03 -2.63 -6.18
N SER A 61 11.99 -1.72 -6.07
CA SER A 61 12.62 -1.36 -4.80
C SER A 61 11.72 -0.48 -3.92
N TYR A 62 10.66 0.14 -4.48
CA TYR A 62 9.82 1.12 -3.81
C TYR A 62 10.62 2.30 -3.24
N ASP A 63 11.53 2.87 -4.02
CA ASP A 63 12.26 4.09 -3.63
C ASP A 63 11.31 5.29 -3.58
N VAL A 64 11.68 6.33 -2.81
CA VAL A 64 10.88 7.55 -2.67
C VAL A 64 10.64 8.16 -4.05
N GLY A 65 9.39 8.56 -4.33
CA GLY A 65 8.92 9.01 -5.64
C GLY A 65 8.38 7.89 -6.54
N THR A 66 8.48 6.62 -6.14
CA THR A 66 7.86 5.51 -6.88
C THR A 66 6.35 5.69 -6.90
N GLN A 67 5.77 5.76 -8.10
CA GLN A 67 4.32 5.91 -8.29
C GLN A 67 3.68 4.57 -8.70
N ILE A 68 2.50 4.31 -8.15
CA ILE A 68 1.78 3.04 -8.31
C ILE A 68 0.37 3.34 -8.81
N THR A 69 0.07 2.84 -10.01
CA THR A 69 -1.27 2.79 -10.62
C THR A 69 -2.08 4.09 -10.55
N ASP A 70 -1.42 5.22 -10.72
CA ASP A 70 -1.97 6.58 -10.65
C ASP A 70 -2.79 6.87 -9.38
N HIS A 71 -2.41 6.24 -8.28
CA HIS A 71 -3.16 6.35 -7.04
C HIS A 71 -2.28 6.44 -5.79
N PHE A 72 -1.06 5.93 -5.86
CA PHE A 72 -0.11 5.99 -4.75
C PHE A 72 1.24 6.54 -5.19
N GLU A 73 1.92 7.19 -4.27
CA GLU A 73 3.30 7.63 -4.40
C GLU A 73 4.05 7.33 -3.11
N VAL A 74 5.22 6.70 -3.19
CA VAL A 74 6.07 6.46 -2.03
C VAL A 74 6.67 7.80 -1.59
N VAL A 75 6.34 8.24 -0.37
CA VAL A 75 6.83 9.50 0.21
C VAL A 75 7.88 9.27 1.29
N SER A 76 7.96 8.08 1.86
CA SER A 76 9.00 7.70 2.81
C SER A 76 9.29 6.20 2.75
N LYS A 77 10.53 5.83 3.01
CA LYS A 77 11.01 4.45 3.01
C LYS A 77 11.99 4.25 4.16
N THR A 78 11.81 3.15 4.88
CA THR A 78 12.74 2.64 5.88
C THR A 78 13.10 1.18 5.56
N PRO A 79 14.08 0.57 6.25
CA PRO A 79 14.39 -0.84 6.07
C PRO A 79 13.23 -1.80 6.42
N SER A 80 12.17 -1.34 7.09
CA SER A 80 11.04 -2.18 7.53
C SER A 80 9.66 -1.64 7.12
N SER A 81 9.57 -0.45 6.52
CA SER A 81 8.30 0.13 6.08
C SER A 81 8.42 1.07 4.89
N ILE A 82 7.33 1.20 4.15
CA ILE A 82 7.10 2.27 3.18
C ILE A 82 5.88 3.08 3.61
N VAL A 83 5.92 4.38 3.38
CA VAL A 83 4.76 5.26 3.48
C VAL A 83 4.40 5.71 2.09
N VAL A 84 3.14 5.49 1.70
CA VAL A 84 2.60 5.97 0.43
C VAL A 84 1.56 7.04 0.67
N ARG A 85 1.63 8.14 -0.10
CA ARG A 85 0.56 9.12 -0.23
C ARG A 85 -0.54 8.52 -1.09
N CYS A 86 -1.80 8.74 -0.70
CA CYS A 86 -2.99 8.22 -1.37
C CYS A 86 -4.12 9.26 -1.36
N GLY A 87 -5.28 8.91 -1.90
CA GLY A 87 -6.49 9.75 -1.88
C GLY A 87 -6.75 10.50 -3.17
N ASP A 88 -5.71 10.70 -4.01
CA ASP A 88 -5.84 11.22 -5.38
C ASP A 88 -4.61 10.84 -6.23
N SER A 89 -4.63 11.20 -7.52
CA SER A 89 -3.55 10.96 -8.46
C SER A 89 -2.22 11.60 -8.02
N PRO A 90 -1.09 10.87 -8.11
CA PRO A 90 0.24 11.40 -7.82
C PRO A 90 0.67 12.51 -8.79
N LEU A 91 -0.04 12.68 -9.91
CA LEU A 91 0.18 13.80 -10.83
C LEU A 91 -0.17 15.16 -10.20
N ILE A 92 -1.01 15.17 -9.15
CA ILE A 92 -1.32 16.36 -8.37
C ILE A 92 -0.31 16.48 -7.23
N THR A 93 0.77 17.22 -7.46
CA THR A 93 1.91 17.31 -6.53
C THR A 93 1.66 18.27 -5.36
N GLY A 94 0.80 19.27 -5.56
CA GLY A 94 0.45 20.26 -4.55
C GLY A 94 -0.45 19.76 -3.43
N VAL A 95 -1.04 20.70 -2.67
CA VAL A 95 -2.04 20.41 -1.64
C VAL A 95 -3.31 19.88 -2.30
N ARG A 96 -3.86 18.79 -1.75
CA ARG A 96 -5.11 18.17 -2.21
C ARG A 96 -6.21 18.43 -1.19
N ASP A 97 -7.46 18.56 -1.66
CA ASP A 97 -8.59 18.73 -0.78
C ASP A 97 -8.81 17.51 0.12
N SER A 98 -8.67 16.30 -0.45
CA SER A 98 -8.65 15.03 0.28
C SER A 98 -7.31 14.34 0.04
N ASP A 99 -6.64 13.96 1.13
CA ASP A 99 -5.32 13.35 1.07
C ASP A 99 -5.21 12.22 2.09
N GLY A 100 -4.18 11.41 1.97
CA GLY A 100 -3.98 10.29 2.86
C GLY A 100 -2.57 9.74 2.84
N LEU A 101 -2.21 9.08 3.93
CA LEU A 101 -0.96 8.36 4.09
C LEU A 101 -1.26 6.94 4.53
N PHE A 102 -0.63 5.98 3.85
CA PHE A 102 -0.64 4.57 4.21
C PHE A 102 0.77 4.14 4.56
N GLU A 103 1.00 3.74 5.81
CA GLU A 103 2.23 3.07 6.23
C GLU A 103 2.04 1.56 6.13
N MET A 104 2.87 0.92 5.31
CA MET A 104 2.94 -0.52 5.13
C MET A 104 4.29 -0.99 5.66
N GLY A 105 4.29 -1.84 6.67
CA GLY A 105 5.53 -2.31 7.30
C GLY A 105 5.52 -3.78 7.65
N VAL A 106 6.71 -4.34 7.77
CA VAL A 106 6.94 -5.71 8.23
C VAL A 106 8.10 -5.72 9.21
N ASP A 107 7.85 -6.34 10.36
CA ASP A 107 8.81 -6.54 11.42
C ASP A 107 9.08 -8.04 11.58
N VAL A 108 10.30 -8.48 11.26
CA VAL A 108 10.66 -9.91 11.26
C VAL A 108 11.34 -10.25 12.59
N LYS A 109 10.60 -10.87 13.49
CA LYS A 109 11.05 -11.28 14.82
C LYS A 109 11.61 -12.70 14.75
N ARG A 110 12.87 -12.80 14.32
CA ARG A 110 13.53 -14.09 14.04
C ARG A 110 13.54 -15.04 15.24
N GLU A 111 13.80 -14.52 16.43
CA GLU A 111 13.84 -15.31 17.67
C GLU A 111 12.49 -15.93 18.02
N GLU A 112 11.40 -15.23 17.70
CA GLU A 112 10.03 -15.70 17.91
C GLU A 112 9.50 -16.56 16.74
N GLY A 113 10.22 -16.63 15.62
CA GLY A 113 9.76 -17.32 14.41
C GLY A 113 8.51 -16.69 13.75
N VAL A 114 8.29 -15.39 13.96
CA VAL A 114 7.12 -14.67 13.44
C VAL A 114 7.51 -13.43 12.63
N ALA A 115 6.65 -13.03 11.69
CA ALA A 115 6.71 -11.75 11.02
C ALA A 115 5.42 -10.98 11.28
N GLU A 116 5.54 -9.75 11.76
CA GLU A 116 4.43 -8.88 12.10
C GLU A 116 4.19 -7.87 10.97
N PHE A 117 3.03 -7.97 10.33
CA PHE A 117 2.60 -7.07 9.27
C PHE A 117 1.83 -5.90 9.87
N LYS A 118 2.19 -4.69 9.46
CA LYS A 118 1.61 -3.44 9.95
C LYS A 118 1.02 -2.67 8.76
N LEU A 119 -0.23 -2.25 8.92
CA LEU A 119 -0.88 -1.30 8.02
C LEU A 119 -1.54 -0.23 8.86
N LYS A 120 -1.10 1.01 8.66
CA LYS A 120 -1.74 2.18 9.25
C LYS A 120 -2.17 3.10 8.12
N SER A 121 -3.34 3.71 8.28
CA SER A 121 -3.82 4.72 7.36
C SER A 121 -4.29 5.95 8.11
N VAL A 122 -4.03 7.11 7.51
CA VAL A 122 -4.58 8.39 7.93
C VAL A 122 -5.14 9.05 6.68
N LEU A 123 -6.41 9.44 6.73
CA LEU A 123 -7.06 10.23 5.69
C LEU A 123 -7.42 11.58 6.29
N TYR A 124 -7.13 12.66 5.57
CA TYR A 124 -7.25 14.02 6.08
C TYR A 124 -7.61 15.00 4.98
N LYS A 125 -8.12 16.17 5.38
CA LYS A 125 -8.35 17.29 4.48
C LYS A 125 -7.06 18.09 4.37
N GLY A 126 -6.47 18.17 3.18
CA GLY A 126 -5.20 18.88 3.00
C GLY A 126 -5.38 20.40 2.97
N SER A 127 -6.57 20.89 2.59
CA SER A 127 -6.91 22.31 2.52
C SER A 127 -7.86 22.73 3.65
N GLY A 128 -7.56 23.83 4.33
CA GLY A 128 -8.43 24.41 5.36
C GLY A 128 -8.68 23.49 6.56
N LYS A 129 -9.89 23.59 7.14
CA LYS A 129 -10.31 22.80 8.30
C LYS A 129 -11.27 21.69 7.88
N ALA A 130 -11.14 20.53 8.52
CA ALA A 130 -12.09 19.43 8.36
C ALA A 130 -13.31 19.66 9.27
N ASP A 131 -14.47 19.88 8.65
CA ASP A 131 -15.74 20.10 9.35
C ASP A 131 -16.60 18.81 9.41
N SER A 132 -16.14 17.75 8.75
CA SER A 132 -16.79 16.45 8.67
C SER A 132 -15.75 15.33 8.52
N LYS A 133 -16.20 14.08 8.62
CA LYS A 133 -15.34 12.91 8.37
C LYS A 133 -14.84 12.90 6.92
N PRO A 134 -13.63 12.35 6.64
CA PRO A 134 -13.08 12.27 5.29
C PRO A 134 -13.96 11.50 4.29
N MET A 135 -14.84 10.63 4.79
CA MET A 135 -15.78 9.87 3.97
C MET A 135 -17.05 9.52 4.77
N PRO A 136 -18.18 9.26 4.10
CA PRO A 136 -19.39 8.75 4.75
C PRO A 136 -19.15 7.41 5.45
N ASP A 137 -19.89 7.12 6.53
CA ASP A 137 -19.68 5.94 7.38
C ASP A 137 -19.71 4.60 6.63
N HIS A 138 -20.59 4.46 5.63
CA HIS A 138 -20.67 3.24 4.83
C HIS A 138 -19.45 3.05 3.93
N ILE A 139 -18.87 4.14 3.41
CA ILE A 139 -17.61 4.10 2.65
C ILE A 139 -16.45 3.79 3.59
N GLU A 140 -16.43 4.37 4.79
CA GLU A 140 -15.43 4.07 5.82
C GLU A 140 -15.43 2.58 6.18
N PHE A 141 -16.62 2.01 6.38
CA PHE A 141 -16.79 0.58 6.65
C PHE A 141 -16.25 -0.29 5.50
N LEU A 142 -16.66 0.01 4.25
CA LEU A 142 -16.18 -0.71 3.07
C LEU A 142 -14.66 -0.59 2.90
N HIS A 143 -14.10 0.60 3.16
CA HIS A 143 -12.67 0.84 3.10
C HIS A 143 -11.91 0.03 4.16
N ARG A 144 -12.40 -0.02 5.40
CA ARG A 144 -11.83 -0.87 6.47
C ARG A 144 -11.87 -2.36 6.11
N LEU A 145 -12.96 -2.83 5.51
CA LEU A 145 -13.06 -4.22 5.04
C LEU A 145 -12.08 -4.49 3.89
N TYR A 146 -12.00 -3.56 2.93
CA TYR A 146 -11.09 -3.65 1.80
C TYR A 146 -9.63 -3.72 2.25
N THR A 147 -9.20 -2.79 3.11
CA THR A 147 -7.83 -2.75 3.65
C THR A 147 -7.50 -3.99 4.49
N LYS A 148 -8.46 -4.56 5.24
CA LYS A 148 -8.28 -5.84 5.93
C LYS A 148 -8.02 -6.99 4.96
N LEU A 149 -8.86 -7.14 3.93
CA LEU A 149 -8.69 -8.19 2.92
C LEU A 149 -7.37 -8.02 2.15
N TRP A 150 -7.01 -6.77 1.86
CA TRP A 150 -5.73 -6.42 1.26
C TRP A 150 -4.56 -6.94 2.10
N MET A 151 -4.59 -6.76 3.43
CA MET A 151 -3.59 -7.29 4.36
C MET A 151 -3.57 -8.81 4.45
N GLU A 152 -4.72 -9.45 4.61
CA GLU A 152 -4.80 -10.90 4.78
C GLU A 152 -4.31 -11.65 3.53
N THR A 153 -4.62 -11.09 2.35
CA THR A 153 -4.12 -11.64 1.09
C THR A 153 -2.63 -11.39 0.89
N ALA A 154 -2.09 -10.29 1.43
CA ALA A 154 -0.66 -10.02 1.43
C ALA A 154 0.13 -11.06 2.24
N MET A 155 -0.35 -11.38 3.45
CA MET A 155 0.25 -12.44 4.28
C MET A 155 0.28 -13.79 3.54
N SER A 156 -0.71 -14.07 2.69
CA SER A 156 -0.74 -15.33 1.93
C SER A 156 0.36 -15.45 0.87
N ASN A 157 1.07 -14.36 0.55
CA ASN A 157 2.21 -14.37 -0.37
C ASN A 157 3.53 -14.81 0.29
N VAL A 158 3.61 -14.74 1.60
CA VAL A 158 4.87 -14.97 2.34
C VAL A 158 4.83 -16.23 3.21
N VAL A 159 3.65 -16.82 3.46
CA VAL A 159 3.46 -18.01 4.34
C VAL A 159 3.66 -19.34 3.57
N ARG A 160 4.05 -19.31 2.30
CA ARG A 160 4.30 -20.53 1.51
C ARG A 160 5.71 -21.06 1.67
#